data_AF-A0A1T4RXH7-F1
#
_entry.id   AF-A0A1T4RXH7-F1
#
_cell.length_a   1.000
_cell.length_b   1.000
_cell.length_c   1.000
_cell.angle_alpha   90.00
_cell.angle_beta   90.00
_cell.angle_gamma   90.00
#
_symmetry.space_group_name_H-M   'P 1'
#
loop_
_entity.id
_entity.type
_entity.pdbx_description
1 polymer ?
#
loop_
_entity_poly.entity_id
_entity_poly.type
_entity_poly.pdbx_seq_one_letter_code
_entity_poly.pdbx_strand_id
1 'polypeptide(L)'
;MTVPPLSNAERAVLENLSAFGPERGLDPPIRGRLALYKLIDETPQGWKITPLGREVLAASKPQPEGTPSDAGAEEMASRTGDGERHYGRKSRNTSWLD
;
A
#
# COMPACT_ATOMS: atom_id res chain seq x y z
N MET A 1 -0.65 5.11 18.15
CA MET A 1 0.67 5.77 18.18
C MET A 1 0.92 6.38 16.82
N THR A 2 1.25 7.67 16.74
CA THR A 2 1.53 8.36 15.47
C THR A 2 3.01 8.20 15.13
N VAL A 3 3.32 7.53 14.02
CA VAL A 3 4.69 7.46 13.51
C VAL A 3 4.97 8.78 12.79
N PRO A 4 6.05 9.51 13.14
CA PRO A 4 6.41 10.74 12.45
C PRO A 4 6.77 10.44 10.99
N PRO A 5 6.65 11.42 10.09
CA PRO A 5 7.02 11.24 8.69
C PRO A 5 8.47 10.76 8.58
N LEU A 6 8.68 9.72 7.78
CA LEU A 6 10.00 9.16 7.51
C LEU A 6 10.79 10.12 6.62
N SER A 7 12.05 10.34 6.98
CA SER A 7 13.04 10.96 6.12
C SER A 7 13.44 10.03 4.96
N ASN A 8 14.02 10.59 3.91
CA ASN A 8 14.48 9.79 2.76
C ASN A 8 15.57 8.78 3.15
N ALA A 9 16.44 9.10 4.11
CA ALA A 9 17.46 8.18 4.62
C ALA A 9 16.84 7.00 5.39
N GLU A 10 15.84 7.26 6.23
CA GLU A 10 15.11 6.22 6.95
C GLU A 10 14.33 5.31 5.99
N ARG A 11 13.72 5.88 4.95
CA ARG A 11 13.03 5.11 3.91
C ARG A 11 14.00 4.18 3.19
N ALA A 12 15.15 4.69 2.74
CA ALA A 12 16.17 3.89 2.05
C ALA A 12 16.67 2.71 2.90
N VAL A 13 16.84 2.92 4.21
CA VAL A 13 17.20 1.85 5.15
C VAL A 13 16.11 0.79 5.24
N LEU A 14 14.84 1.17 5.38
CA LEU A 14 13.73 0.21 5.41
C LEU A 14 13.59 -0.55 4.09
N GLU A 15 13.80 0.10 2.95
CA GLU A 15 13.81 -0.53 1.63
C GLU A 15 14.94 -1.56 1.53
N ASN A 16 16.17 -1.19 1.91
CA ASN A 16 17.32 -2.09 1.92
C ASN A 16 17.09 -3.31 2.82
N LEU A 17 16.57 -3.10 4.04
CA LEU A 17 16.25 -4.20 4.96
C LEU A 17 15.14 -5.11 4.42
N SER A 18 14.21 -4.55 3.65
CA SER A 18 13.14 -5.33 3.01
C SER A 18 13.64 -6.18 1.83
N ALA A 19 14.63 -5.68 1.09
CA ALA A 19 15.17 -6.32 -0.12
C ALA A 19 16.31 -7.31 0.17
N PHE A 20 17.27 -6.92 1.03
CA PHE A 20 18.50 -7.68 1.30
C PHE A 20 18.46 -8.47 2.61
N GLY A 21 17.50 -8.17 3.49
CA GLY A 21 17.36 -8.84 4.79
C GLY A 21 18.08 -8.12 5.93
N PRO A 22 18.42 -8.82 7.03
CA PRO A 22 18.91 -8.17 8.23
C PRO A 22 20.33 -7.59 8.08
N GLU A 23 20.52 -6.36 8.56
CA GLU A 23 21.78 -5.60 8.42
C GLU A 23 22.34 -5.16 9.77
N ARG A 24 23.67 -5.27 9.96
CA ARG A 24 24.34 -4.85 11.22
C ARG A 24 24.89 -3.41 11.17
N GLY A 25 25.16 -2.90 9.97
CA GLY A 25 25.83 -1.63 9.71
C GLY A 25 24.90 -0.42 9.61
N LEU A 26 23.85 -0.35 10.42
CA LEU A 26 22.93 0.80 10.38
C LEU A 26 23.50 1.99 11.15
N ASP A 27 23.32 3.18 10.59
CA ASP A 27 23.69 4.44 11.25
C ASP A 27 23.01 4.56 12.62
N PRO A 28 23.77 4.80 13.71
CA PRO A 28 23.23 4.88 15.06
C PRO A 28 22.00 5.81 15.24
N PRO A 29 21.93 7.02 14.65
CA PRO A 29 20.77 7.88 14.80
C PRO A 29 19.52 7.34 14.08
N ILE A 30 19.68 6.79 12.87
CA ILE A 30 18.58 6.22 12.08
C ILE A 30 18.05 4.96 12.78
N ARG A 31 18.96 4.08 13.18
CA ARG A 31 18.66 2.86 13.94
C ARG A 31 17.88 3.16 15.21
N GLY A 32 18.35 4.13 16.01
CA GLY A 32 17.68 4.50 17.27
C GLY A 32 16.25 4.97 17.06
N ARG A 33 16.03 5.79 16.02
CA ARG A 33 14.69 6.29 15.68
C ARG A 33 13.77 5.19 15.15
N LEU A 34 14.25 4.37 14.23
CA LEU A 34 13.46 3.25 13.69
C LEU A 34 13.11 2.22 14.77
N ALA A 35 14.03 1.93 15.69
CA ALA A 35 13.79 1.02 16.82
C ALA A 35 12.79 1.62 17.83
N LEU A 36 12.87 2.93 18.11
CA LEU A 36 11.94 3.63 19.00
C LEU A 36 10.48 3.52 18.51
N TYR A 37 10.27 3.57 17.20
CA TYR A 37 8.95 3.38 16.59
C TYR A 37 8.62 1.93 16.23
N LYS A 38 9.45 0.97 16.68
CA LYS A 38 9.27 -0.47 16.41
C LYS A 38 9.17 -0.83 14.92
N LEU A 39 9.83 -0.04 14.06
CA LEU A 39 9.90 -0.28 12.61
C LEU A 39 10.96 -1.32 12.26
N ILE A 40 11.97 -1.43 13.10
CA ILE A 40 13.01 -2.47 13.04
C ILE A 40 13.13 -3.17 14.38
N ASP A 41 13.63 -4.41 14.35
CA ASP A 41 13.89 -5.22 15.53
C ASP A 41 15.32 -5.79 15.48
N GLU A 42 15.92 -5.97 16.64
CA GLU A 42 17.28 -6.51 16.75
C GLU A 42 17.22 -8.04 16.77
N THR A 43 17.97 -8.66 15.86
CA THR A 43 18.11 -10.11 15.78
C THR A 43 19.58 -10.49 15.88
N PRO A 44 19.92 -11.76 16.19
CA PRO A 44 21.31 -12.22 16.20
C PRO A 44 22.04 -12.02 14.85
N GLN A 45 21.28 -11.91 13.75
CA GLN A 45 21.83 -11.68 12.41
C GLN A 45 22.03 -10.17 12.12
N GLY A 46 21.35 -9.29 12.84
CA GLY A 46 21.36 -7.85 12.65
C GLY A 46 19.97 -7.24 12.82
N TRP A 47 19.79 -6.02 12.35
CA TRP A 47 18.51 -5.32 12.38
C TRP A 47 17.62 -5.82 11.27
N LYS A 48 16.39 -6.20 11.60
CA LYS A 48 15.38 -6.67 10.63
C LYS A 48 14.20 -5.73 10.61
N ILE A 49 13.59 -5.54 9.44
CA ILE A 49 12.33 -4.80 9.31
C ILE A 49 11.16 -5.58 9.94
N THR A 50 10.34 -4.91 10.76
CA THR A 50 9.13 -5.47 11.35
C THR A 50 7.94 -5.39 10.39
N PRO A 51 6.82 -6.10 10.64
CA PRO A 51 5.59 -5.92 9.87
C PRO A 51 5.12 -4.45 9.85
N LEU A 52 5.21 -3.78 11.00
CA LEU A 52 4.88 -2.36 11.15
C LEU A 52 5.81 -1.48 10.29
N GLY A 53 7.10 -1.78 10.26
CA GLY A 53 8.06 -1.09 9.37
C GLY A 53 7.70 -1.21 7.89
N ARG A 54 7.20 -2.38 7.46
CA ARG A 54 6.75 -2.61 6.07
C ARG A 54 5.48 -1.84 5.74
N GLU A 55 4.52 -1.79 6.66
CA GLU A 55 3.29 -1.02 6.50
C GLU A 55 3.59 0.48 6.40
N VAL A 56 4.47 0.99 7.26
CA VAL A 56 4.89 2.40 7.22
C VAL A 56 5.67 2.70 5.95
N LEU A 57 6.52 1.79 5.48
CA LEU A 57 7.21 1.94 4.20
C LEU A 57 6.22 1.99 3.02
N ALA A 58 5.20 1.11 3.03
CA ALA A 58 4.16 1.09 2.00
C ALA A 58 3.28 2.35 2.03
N ALA A 59 2.90 2.82 3.23
CA ALA A 59 2.14 4.05 3.42
C ALA A 59 2.96 5.31 3.08
N SER A 60 4.29 5.20 3.16
CA SER A 60 5.22 6.28 2.82
C SER A 60 5.62 6.27 1.34
N LYS A 61 5.03 5.45 0.47
CA LYS A 61 5.27 5.60 -0.98
C LYS A 61 4.90 7.03 -1.41
N PRO A 62 5.69 7.70 -2.26
CA PRO A 62 5.17 8.83 -3.01
C PRO A 62 3.97 8.27 -3.78
N GLN A 63 2.74 8.77 -3.56
CA GLN A 63 1.59 8.36 -4.35
C GLN A 63 1.97 8.47 -5.84
N PRO A 64 2.01 7.36 -6.60
CA PRO A 64 1.69 7.47 -8.00
C PRO A 64 0.17 7.58 -8.07
N GLU A 65 -0.31 8.66 -8.66
CA GLU A 65 -1.67 8.76 -9.20
C GLU A 65 -2.04 7.44 -9.90
N GLY A 66 -3.09 6.75 -9.43
CA GLY A 66 -3.77 5.67 -10.16
C GLY A 66 -3.38 4.23 -9.79
N THR A 67 -4.16 3.63 -8.90
CA THR A 67 -5.07 2.48 -9.13
C THR A 67 -5.23 1.66 -7.84
N PRO A 68 -6.46 1.42 -7.34
CA PRO A 68 -6.68 0.45 -6.29
C PRO A 68 -6.64 -0.95 -6.93
N SER A 69 -5.56 -1.70 -6.69
CA SER A 69 -5.60 -3.15 -6.91
C SER A 69 -6.40 -3.76 -5.77
N ASP A 70 -7.68 -3.97 -6.07
CA ASP A 70 -8.59 -4.86 -5.39
C ASP A 70 -7.97 -6.28 -5.38
N ALA A 71 -7.47 -6.70 -4.22
CA ALA A 71 -7.07 -8.08 -3.98
C ALA A 71 -8.29 -8.85 -3.46
N GLY A 72 -9.25 -9.07 -4.36
CA GLY A 72 -10.29 -10.08 -4.24
C GLY A 72 -10.05 -11.15 -5.30
N ALA A 73 -9.60 -12.33 -4.88
CA ALA A 73 -9.92 -13.57 -5.58
C ALA A 73 -11.44 -13.58 -5.80
N GLU A 74 -11.99 -13.92 -6.95
CA GLU A 74 -12.12 -15.29 -7.42
C GLU A 74 -12.44 -15.30 -8.93
N GLU A 75 -11.73 -16.17 -9.66
CA GLU A 75 -12.23 -17.02 -10.74
C GLU A 75 -13.41 -16.50 -11.60
N MET A 76 -13.11 -15.92 -12.77
CA MET A 76 -14.03 -15.96 -13.90
C MET A 76 -13.32 -16.50 -15.13
N ALA A 77 -13.31 -17.84 -15.18
CA ALA A 77 -13.21 -18.56 -16.44
C ALA A 77 -14.42 -18.21 -17.32
N SER A 78 -14.11 -17.80 -18.56
CA SER A 78 -14.85 -18.11 -19.79
C SER A 78 -16.37 -18.26 -19.71
N ARG A 79 -17.10 -17.38 -20.40
CA ARG A 79 -17.97 -17.76 -21.54
C ARG A 79 -18.68 -16.56 -22.16
N THR A 80 -18.34 -16.33 -23.43
CA THR A 80 -19.20 -16.01 -24.57
C THR A 80 -20.71 -16.03 -24.34
N GLY A 81 -21.41 -15.03 -24.87
CA GLY A 81 -22.85 -15.05 -25.14
C GLY A 81 -23.38 -13.61 -25.21
N ASP A 82 -23.40 -12.98 -26.39
CA ASP A 82 -24.55 -12.90 -27.31
C ASP A 82 -25.63 -11.94 -26.81
N GLY A 83 -26.16 -11.16 -27.75
CA GLY A 83 -26.69 -9.83 -27.50
C GLY A 83 -27.95 -9.75 -26.67
N GLU A 84 -28.19 -8.56 -26.11
CA GLU A 84 -29.54 -8.15 -25.76
C GLU A 84 -29.63 -6.62 -25.89
N ARG A 85 -30.47 -6.18 -26.83
CA ARG A 85 -30.75 -4.78 -27.13
C ARG A 85 -31.55 -4.18 -25.98
N HIS A 86 -30.97 -3.29 -25.20
CA HIS A 86 -31.70 -2.55 -24.16
C HIS A 86 -32.58 -1.44 -24.78
N TYR A 87 -33.71 -1.81 -25.38
CA TYR A 87 -34.83 -0.89 -25.59
C TYR A 87 -35.69 -0.85 -24.32
N GLY A 88 -35.21 -0.09 -23.32
CA GLY A 88 -35.91 0.21 -22.08
C GLY A 88 -36.97 1.30 -22.27
N ARG A 89 -38.22 0.87 -22.32
CA ARG A 89 -39.48 1.58 -22.50
C ARG A 89 -39.74 2.72 -21.48
N LYS A 90 -39.94 3.92 -22.01
CA LYS A 90 -40.82 5.03 -21.57
C LYS A 90 -41.36 5.02 -20.12
N SER A 91 -40.98 6.00 -19.31
CA SER A 91 -41.84 6.65 -18.32
C SER A 91 -42.19 8.07 -18.80
N ARG A 92 -43.48 8.37 -18.82
CA ARG A 92 -44.11 9.61 -19.32
C ARG A 92 -44.29 10.61 -18.16
N ASN A 93 -44.21 11.88 -18.55
CA ASN A 93 -44.87 13.07 -17.99
C ASN A 93 -44.44 13.55 -16.59
N THR A 94 -43.89 14.76 -16.52
CA THR A 94 -44.64 15.92 -16.01
C THR A 94 -44.02 17.27 -16.40
N SER A 95 -44.91 18.20 -16.72
CA SER A 95 -44.76 19.60 -17.12
C SER A 95 -43.79 20.41 -16.24
N TRP A 96 -42.92 21.19 -16.88
CA TRP A 96 -42.36 22.41 -16.30
C TRP A 96 -42.61 23.56 -17.27
N LEU A 97 -43.24 24.60 -16.71
CA LEU A 97 -43.46 25.96 -17.19
C LEU A 97 -42.26 26.43 -18.05
N ASP A 98 -42.40 27.13 -19.18
CA ASP A 98 -43.14 28.37 -19.47
C ASP A 98 -43.30 28.50 -21.00
#